data_AF-A0A0P9HCM7-F1
#
_entry.id   AF-A0A0P9HCM7-F1
#
_cell.length_a   1.000
_cell.length_b   1.000
_cell.length_c   1.000
_cell.angle_alpha   90.00
_cell.angle_beta   90.00
_cell.angle_gamma   90.00
#
_symmetry.space_group_name_H-M   'P 1'
#
loop_
_entity.id
_entity.type
_entity.pdbx_description
1 polymer ?
#
loop_
_entity_poly.entity_id
_entity_poly.type
_entity_poly.pdbx_seq_one_letter_code
_entity_poly.pdbx_strand_id
1 'polypeptide(L)'
;MKVSDHEQADDKDAGRERKSERKSRAGNSTAVRGKQNAGSSSRSSDSKFRASSLAELASWSENTHSYSMAPASMFKGMPVSAIDRFVNDAKKTLGEGLSEVGVKLDDVIVSQSRQTINVNLNYIEMNEYLGRDQNMWIQPDRNNAGKKLHAKATLYFSDFSAQDKPPLGPLSKLKSKESLGVMRELLSDSPGLVIGEAHSSVASKRELIKNMKSLKADGVTTLYMEHLCADSHGKALDDYLKAPKGSPMPARLKAYLDMQTRGNLGIGKVASEYNFTTLIRAAKDAGLHVVPLDTAKTYETSLEGGETRFKVMNYYAAEKIRLDQPAGKWVAFVGSGHAATCDGVPGLAQLHGVRSLIIDDFGAKSRPDININAKKYADKINPDVVLSYKV
;
A
#
# COMPACT_ATOMS: atom_id res chain seq x y z
N MET A 1 -38.50 9.78 -44.59
CA MET A 1 -38.56 11.26 -44.49
C MET A 1 -37.21 11.68 -43.93
N LYS A 2 -36.14 11.91 -44.70
CA LYS A 2 -35.85 12.87 -45.79
C LYS A 2 -36.09 14.33 -45.42
N VAL A 3 -35.13 15.16 -45.87
CA VAL A 3 -35.02 16.64 -45.95
C VAL A 3 -34.09 17.22 -44.87
N SER A 4 -33.01 17.95 -45.15
CA SER A 4 -32.32 18.34 -46.40
C SER A 4 -31.01 19.08 -46.07
N ASP A 5 -30.07 19.01 -47.01
CA ASP A 5 -28.85 19.82 -47.13
C ASP A 5 -29.13 21.31 -47.36
N HIS A 6 -28.14 22.16 -47.03
CA HIS A 6 -27.73 23.25 -47.92
C HIS A 6 -26.26 23.65 -47.70
N GLU A 7 -25.69 24.13 -48.79
CA GLU A 7 -24.29 24.20 -49.23
C GLU A 7 -23.63 25.58 -49.05
N GLN A 8 -22.31 25.61 -49.34
CA GLN A 8 -21.52 26.68 -49.98
C GLN A 8 -21.02 27.86 -49.11
N ALA A 9 -19.83 28.46 -49.30
CA ALA A 9 -18.77 28.31 -50.31
C ALA A 9 -17.41 28.86 -49.79
N ASP A 10 -16.37 28.55 -50.56
CA ASP A 10 -14.96 28.93 -50.49
C ASP A 10 -14.66 30.44 -50.35
N ASP A 11 -13.47 30.77 -49.82
CA ASP A 11 -12.54 31.62 -50.59
C ASP A 11 -11.06 31.39 -50.21
N LYS A 12 -10.22 31.37 -51.25
CA LYS A 12 -8.75 31.28 -51.21
C LYS A 12 -8.20 32.68 -51.49
N ASP A 13 -7.15 33.11 -50.79
CA ASP A 13 -6.12 33.89 -51.49
C ASP A 13 -4.73 33.80 -50.86
N ALA A 14 -3.74 33.77 -51.73
CA ALA A 14 -2.31 33.64 -51.47
C ALA A 14 -1.60 34.90 -51.98
N GLY A 15 -0.68 35.48 -51.20
CA GLY A 15 -0.03 36.74 -51.58
C GLY A 15 1.36 36.99 -50.98
N ARG A 16 2.36 36.38 -51.62
CA ARG A 16 3.79 36.75 -51.82
C ARG A 16 4.50 37.88 -51.03
N GLU A 17 5.66 37.48 -50.49
CA GLU A 17 7.03 38.04 -50.62
C GLU A 17 7.31 39.56 -50.57
N ARG A 18 8.22 39.98 -49.67
CA ARG A 18 9.32 40.90 -50.00
C ARG A 18 10.64 40.56 -49.28
N LYS A 19 11.70 40.52 -50.10
CA LYS A 19 13.13 40.41 -49.76
C LYS A 19 13.65 41.64 -49.00
N SER A 20 14.65 41.43 -48.15
CA SER A 20 15.80 42.34 -48.06
C SER A 20 17.05 41.59 -47.62
N GLU A 21 18.00 41.45 -48.54
CA GLU A 21 19.38 41.04 -48.27
C GLU A 21 20.17 42.22 -47.69
N ARG A 22 20.98 41.97 -46.65
CA ARG A 22 22.20 42.73 -46.39
C ARG A 22 23.26 41.79 -45.79
N LYS A 23 24.29 41.50 -46.61
CA LYS A 23 25.56 40.88 -46.20
C LYS A 23 26.44 41.92 -45.50
N SER A 24 27.00 41.58 -44.34
CA SER A 24 28.36 42.02 -43.95
C SER A 24 28.97 41.09 -42.88
N ARG A 25 29.87 40.23 -43.36
CA ARG A 25 31.21 39.87 -42.86
C ARG A 25 31.46 39.69 -41.34
N ALA A 26 31.69 38.42 -40.99
CA ALA A 26 32.73 37.83 -40.14
C ALA A 26 33.08 38.43 -38.77
N GLY A 27 32.86 37.61 -37.74
CA GLY A 27 33.53 37.65 -36.44
C GLY A 27 33.26 36.34 -35.69
N ASN A 28 34.24 35.44 -35.68
CA ASN A 28 34.21 34.19 -34.91
C ASN A 28 34.03 34.47 -33.41
N SER A 29 33.05 33.85 -32.77
CA SER A 29 33.18 33.44 -31.37
C SER A 29 32.20 32.31 -31.03
N THR A 30 32.78 31.19 -30.61
CA THR A 30 32.16 29.97 -30.12
C THR A 30 31.37 30.23 -28.84
N ALA A 31 30.05 30.06 -28.88
CA ALA A 31 29.24 29.79 -27.70
C ALA A 31 28.03 28.94 -28.10
N VAL A 32 28.10 27.63 -27.83
CA VAL A 32 27.00 26.69 -28.02
C VAL A 32 25.91 27.05 -27.02
N ARG A 33 24.89 27.75 -27.51
CA ARG A 33 23.63 28.01 -26.80
C ARG A 33 22.88 26.69 -26.69
N GLY A 34 22.88 26.11 -25.49
CA GLY A 34 22.04 24.97 -25.15
C GLY A 34 20.57 25.32 -25.38
N LYS A 35 19.88 24.49 -26.17
CA LYS A 35 18.43 24.49 -26.24
C LYS A 35 17.88 24.17 -24.85
N GLN A 36 17.37 25.18 -24.15
CA GLN A 36 16.45 24.97 -23.05
C GLN A 36 15.14 24.48 -23.66
N ASN A 37 14.94 23.16 -23.66
CA ASN A 37 13.63 22.59 -23.89
C ASN A 37 12.79 22.83 -22.63
N ALA A 38 11.63 23.43 -22.83
CA ALA A 38 10.63 23.70 -21.81
C ALA A 38 10.21 22.41 -21.11
N GLY A 39 10.54 22.29 -19.82
CA GLY A 39 10.11 21.22 -18.92
C GLY A 39 9.65 21.77 -17.58
N SER A 40 8.95 22.91 -17.57
CA SER A 40 8.59 23.62 -16.33
C SER A 40 7.11 23.57 -15.95
N SER A 41 6.23 22.86 -16.68
CA SER A 41 4.81 22.76 -16.32
C SER A 41 4.49 21.58 -15.39
N SER A 42 5.19 20.45 -15.47
CA SER A 42 4.88 19.26 -14.64
C SER A 42 5.33 19.37 -13.18
N ARG A 43 6.44 20.07 -12.90
CA ARG A 43 6.93 20.25 -11.51
C ARG A 43 5.97 21.04 -10.63
N SER A 44 5.13 21.90 -11.23
CA SER A 44 4.15 22.72 -10.52
C SER A 44 2.91 21.91 -10.09
N SER A 45 2.42 20.99 -10.94
CA SER A 45 1.26 20.15 -10.62
C SER A 45 1.58 19.04 -9.61
N ASP A 46 2.75 18.40 -9.72
CA ASP A 46 3.20 17.30 -8.84
C ASP A 46 3.23 17.68 -7.35
N SER A 47 3.54 18.94 -7.03
CA SER A 47 3.59 19.44 -5.65
C SER A 47 2.24 19.35 -4.91
N LYS A 48 1.13 19.21 -5.64
CA LYS A 48 -0.21 19.17 -5.06
C LYS A 48 -0.54 17.84 -4.42
N PHE A 49 0.09 16.74 -4.84
CA PHE A 49 -0.21 15.40 -4.33
C PHE A 49 1.02 14.54 -4.00
N ARG A 50 2.24 14.88 -4.43
CA ARG A 50 3.43 14.12 -4.04
C ARG A 50 3.99 14.63 -2.72
N ALA A 51 4.29 13.71 -1.80
CA ALA A 51 5.01 14.06 -0.57
C ALA A 51 6.51 14.23 -0.88
N SER A 52 7.15 15.22 -0.27
CA SER A 52 8.60 15.46 -0.36
C SER A 52 9.43 14.54 0.54
N SER A 53 8.80 13.97 1.57
CA SER A 53 9.46 13.11 2.56
C SER A 53 8.48 12.12 3.18
N LEU A 54 9.01 11.05 3.80
CA LEU A 54 8.20 10.11 4.58
C LEU A 54 7.46 10.80 5.73
N ALA A 55 8.06 11.84 6.35
CA ALA A 55 7.43 12.60 7.42
C ALA A 55 6.24 13.42 6.93
N GLU A 56 6.34 14.01 5.74
CA GLU A 56 5.20 14.71 5.13
C GLU A 56 4.08 13.75 4.76
N LEU A 57 4.41 12.60 4.17
CA LEU A 57 3.43 11.55 3.88
C LEU A 57 2.70 11.09 5.15
N ALA A 58 3.45 10.79 6.22
CA ALA A 58 2.90 10.43 7.53
C ALA A 58 1.98 11.52 8.08
N SER A 59 2.32 12.81 7.91
CA SER A 59 1.46 13.92 8.35
C SER A 59 0.09 13.98 7.67
N TRP A 60 -0.07 13.30 6.53
CA TRP A 60 -1.32 13.19 5.78
C TRP A 60 -2.10 11.94 6.10
N SER A 61 -1.49 10.87 6.61
CA SER A 61 -2.10 9.54 6.67
C SER A 61 -2.00 8.81 8.02
N GLU A 62 -1.09 9.25 8.88
CA GLU A 62 -0.76 8.59 10.14
C GLU A 62 -1.28 9.42 11.32
N ASN A 63 -1.92 8.74 12.26
CA ASN A 63 -2.37 9.34 13.52
C ASN A 63 -1.41 8.97 14.65
N THR A 64 -1.13 9.90 15.56
CA THR A 64 -0.31 9.60 16.75
C THR A 64 -1.01 8.68 17.75
N HIS A 65 -2.35 8.65 17.71
CA HIS A 65 -3.22 7.66 18.37
C HIS A 65 -4.51 7.53 17.55
N SER A 66 -5.02 6.32 17.43
CA SER A 66 -6.14 6.01 16.54
C SER A 66 -7.48 6.09 17.25
N TYR A 67 -7.51 5.89 18.57
CA TYR A 67 -8.72 5.94 19.40
C TYR A 67 -8.49 6.65 20.72
N SER A 68 -9.53 7.36 21.17
CA SER A 68 -9.58 8.08 22.44
C SER A 68 -10.86 7.75 23.19
N MET A 69 -10.73 7.47 24.49
CA MET A 69 -11.83 7.54 25.43
C MET A 69 -11.78 8.90 26.13
N ALA A 70 -12.71 9.79 25.80
CA ALA A 70 -12.79 11.15 26.34
C ALA A 70 -14.25 11.52 26.66
N PRO A 71 -14.80 11.04 27.79
CA PRO A 71 -16.21 11.23 28.13
C PRO A 71 -16.63 12.70 28.23
N ALA A 72 -15.70 13.59 28.65
CA ALA A 72 -15.96 15.03 28.74
C ALA A 72 -16.28 15.68 27.38
N SER A 73 -15.73 15.16 26.27
CA SER A 73 -16.07 15.64 24.92
C SER A 73 -17.34 15.00 24.36
N MET A 74 -17.76 13.85 24.91
CA MET A 74 -19.01 13.16 24.52
C MET A 74 -20.22 13.69 25.29
N PHE A 75 -20.05 14.02 26.57
CA PHE A 75 -21.13 14.33 27.50
C PHE A 75 -20.83 15.62 28.26
N LYS A 76 -21.48 16.71 27.84
CA LYS A 76 -21.31 18.04 28.45
C LYS A 76 -21.89 18.05 29.88
N GLY A 77 -21.14 18.58 30.84
CA GLY A 77 -21.59 18.80 32.23
C GLY A 77 -21.48 17.58 33.17
N MET A 78 -20.80 16.51 32.75
CA MET A 78 -20.59 15.32 33.59
C MET A 78 -19.69 15.63 34.80
N PRO A 79 -20.00 15.13 36.01
CA PRO A 79 -19.13 15.26 37.17
C PRO A 79 -17.76 14.59 36.94
N VAL A 80 -16.69 15.18 37.48
CA VAL A 80 -15.31 14.66 37.32
C VAL A 80 -15.18 13.20 37.81
N SER A 81 -15.86 12.85 38.90
CA SER A 81 -15.88 11.48 39.44
C SER A 81 -16.54 10.47 38.49
N ALA A 82 -17.59 10.89 37.77
CA ALA A 82 -18.25 10.06 36.77
C ALA A 82 -17.37 9.88 35.52
N ILE A 83 -16.64 10.93 35.10
CA ILE A 83 -15.66 10.86 34.00
C ILE A 83 -14.54 9.87 34.35
N ASP A 84 -13.97 9.98 35.55
CA ASP A 84 -12.89 9.09 36.02
C ASP A 84 -13.35 7.63 36.05
N ARG A 85 -14.55 7.37 36.59
CA ARG A 85 -15.15 6.04 36.57
C ARG A 85 -15.29 5.49 35.15
N PHE A 86 -15.80 6.29 34.22
CA PHE A 86 -15.99 5.88 32.83
C PHE A 86 -14.66 5.51 32.15
N VAL A 87 -13.62 6.32 32.36
CA VAL A 87 -12.28 6.03 31.83
C VAL A 87 -11.70 4.75 32.43
N ASN A 88 -11.89 4.53 33.74
CA ASN A 88 -11.41 3.32 34.40
C ASN A 88 -12.17 2.06 33.93
N ASP A 89 -13.48 2.15 33.74
CA ASP A 89 -14.29 1.06 33.19
C ASP A 89 -13.84 0.73 31.76
N ALA A 90 -13.64 1.75 30.91
CA ALA A 90 -13.13 1.56 29.55
C ALA A 90 -11.73 0.90 29.52
N LYS A 91 -10.84 1.30 30.43
CA LYS A 91 -9.52 0.68 30.60
C LYS A 91 -9.63 -0.79 31.00
N LYS A 92 -10.54 -1.10 31.92
CA LYS A 92 -10.78 -2.46 32.39
C LYS A 92 -11.28 -3.34 31.23
N THR A 93 -12.32 -2.92 30.53
CA THR A 93 -12.88 -3.68 29.39
C THR A 93 -11.84 -3.91 28.30
N LEU A 94 -11.07 -2.87 27.93
CA LEU A 94 -9.99 -3.03 26.94
C LEU A 94 -8.89 -3.96 27.45
N GLY A 95 -8.50 -3.83 28.73
CA GLY A 95 -7.51 -4.70 29.36
C GLY A 95 -7.93 -6.17 29.38
N GLU A 96 -9.21 -6.46 29.63
CA GLU A 96 -9.79 -7.80 29.59
C GLU A 96 -9.65 -8.39 28.17
N GLY A 97 -10.14 -7.71 27.14
CA GLY A 97 -10.03 -8.18 25.75
C GLY A 97 -8.59 -8.35 25.26
N LEU A 98 -7.68 -7.46 25.63
CA LEU A 98 -6.25 -7.60 25.31
C LEU A 98 -5.61 -8.81 26.02
N SER A 99 -6.02 -9.09 27.25
CA SER A 99 -5.45 -10.19 28.04
C SER A 99 -5.78 -11.56 27.46
N GLU A 100 -6.92 -11.72 26.79
CA GLU A 100 -7.33 -12.96 26.10
C GLU A 100 -6.35 -13.37 25.00
N VAL A 101 -5.67 -12.39 24.39
CA VAL A 101 -4.66 -12.60 23.34
C VAL A 101 -3.23 -12.38 23.85
N GLY A 102 -3.04 -12.25 25.17
CA GLY A 102 -1.74 -12.08 25.81
C GLY A 102 -1.08 -10.72 25.59
N VAL A 103 -1.85 -9.69 25.25
CA VAL A 103 -1.37 -8.30 25.07
C VAL A 103 -1.58 -7.52 26.36
N LYS A 104 -0.60 -6.69 26.76
CA LYS A 104 -0.74 -5.83 27.92
C LYS A 104 -1.37 -4.50 27.52
N LEU A 105 -2.21 -3.94 28.39
CA LEU A 105 -2.82 -2.63 28.17
C LEU A 105 -1.76 -1.53 27.96
N ASP A 106 -0.63 -1.59 28.67
CA ASP A 106 0.46 -0.63 28.52
C ASP A 106 1.12 -0.65 27.12
N ASP A 107 1.01 -1.76 26.39
CA ASP A 107 1.56 -1.90 25.03
C ASP A 107 0.72 -1.15 23.97
N VAL A 108 -0.48 -0.69 24.33
CA VAL A 108 -1.39 0.02 23.41
C VAL A 108 -1.62 1.47 23.82
N ILE A 109 -1.32 1.85 25.06
CA ILE A 109 -1.50 3.22 25.56
C ILE A 109 -0.44 4.13 24.95
N VAL A 110 -0.90 5.20 24.29
CA VAL A 110 -0.04 6.30 23.81
C VAL A 110 0.08 7.38 24.87
N SER A 111 -1.02 7.72 25.54
CA SER A 111 -1.04 8.70 26.62
C SER A 111 -2.29 8.51 27.46
N GLN A 112 -2.23 8.88 28.74
CA GLN A 112 -3.38 8.83 29.63
C GLN A 112 -3.35 9.96 30.68
N SER A 113 -4.54 10.33 31.14
CA SER A 113 -4.80 11.21 32.27
C SER A 113 -5.97 10.64 33.08
N ARG A 114 -6.38 11.31 34.17
CA ARG A 114 -7.59 10.92 34.92
C ARG A 114 -8.88 10.98 34.09
N GLN A 115 -8.90 11.72 32.98
CA GLN A 115 -10.11 11.99 32.20
C GLN A 115 -10.02 11.52 30.76
N THR A 116 -8.88 10.98 30.33
CA THR A 116 -8.68 10.57 28.95
C THR A 116 -7.67 9.44 28.86
N ILE A 117 -7.93 8.49 27.98
CA ILE A 117 -6.95 7.49 27.54
C ILE A 117 -6.92 7.49 26.02
N ASN A 118 -5.72 7.58 25.45
CA ASN A 118 -5.46 7.50 24.03
C ASN A 118 -4.70 6.22 23.74
N VAL A 119 -5.21 5.42 22.82
CA VAL A 119 -4.62 4.15 22.42
C VAL A 119 -4.30 4.16 20.94
N ASN A 120 -3.24 3.44 20.59
CA ASN A 120 -2.92 3.15 19.21
C ASN A 120 -3.39 1.73 18.94
N LEU A 121 -4.56 1.59 18.33
CA LEU A 121 -5.16 0.34 17.85
C LEU A 121 -5.89 0.68 16.54
N ASN A 122 -5.77 -0.10 15.49
CA ASN A 122 -6.61 0.11 14.30
C ASN A 122 -8.04 -0.43 14.53
N TYR A 123 -8.93 -0.18 13.58
CA TYR A 123 -10.34 -0.58 13.70
C TYR A 123 -10.54 -2.09 13.91
N ILE A 124 -9.74 -2.95 13.27
CA ILE A 124 -9.91 -4.41 13.43
C ILE A 124 -9.42 -4.89 14.80
N GLU A 125 -8.33 -4.30 15.33
CA GLU A 125 -7.91 -4.54 16.71
C GLU A 125 -8.99 -4.08 17.69
N MET A 126 -9.56 -2.90 17.50
CA MET A 126 -10.65 -2.41 18.35
C MET A 126 -11.88 -3.32 18.30
N ASN A 127 -12.27 -3.77 17.11
CA ASN A 127 -13.40 -4.68 16.94
C ASN A 127 -13.15 -6.05 17.58
N GLU A 128 -11.95 -6.60 17.43
CA GLU A 128 -11.56 -7.88 18.04
C GLU A 128 -11.57 -7.79 19.58
N TYR A 129 -10.98 -6.72 20.14
CA TYR A 129 -10.77 -6.64 21.59
C TYR A 129 -11.97 -6.09 22.37
N LEU A 130 -12.86 -5.33 21.72
CA LEU A 130 -13.98 -4.67 22.40
C LEU A 130 -15.35 -5.01 21.78
N GLY A 131 -15.42 -5.55 20.57
CA GLY A 131 -16.67 -5.82 19.89
C GLY A 131 -17.57 -4.57 19.82
N ARG A 132 -18.74 -4.60 20.46
CA ARG A 132 -19.67 -3.45 20.48
C ARG A 132 -19.20 -2.29 21.35
N ASP A 133 -18.37 -2.55 22.37
CA ASP A 133 -17.91 -1.52 23.30
C ASP A 133 -16.94 -0.52 22.64
N GLN A 134 -16.38 -0.87 21.48
CA GLN A 134 -15.57 0.04 20.67
C GLN A 134 -16.32 1.31 20.26
N ASN A 135 -17.66 1.26 20.17
CA ASN A 135 -18.49 2.41 19.77
C ASN A 135 -18.45 3.55 20.80
N MET A 136 -17.99 3.26 22.02
CA MET A 136 -17.76 4.28 23.05
C MET A 136 -16.42 4.99 22.87
N TRP A 137 -15.56 4.56 21.94
CA TRP A 137 -14.26 5.18 21.67
C TRP A 137 -14.36 6.09 20.45
N ILE A 138 -13.83 7.31 20.57
CA ILE A 138 -13.78 8.27 19.47
C ILE A 138 -12.54 8.00 18.63
N GLN A 139 -12.68 8.05 17.32
CA GLN A 139 -11.55 8.15 16.39
C GLN A 139 -11.24 9.62 16.10
N PRO A 140 -10.15 10.17 16.65
CA PRO A 140 -9.78 11.55 16.34
C PRO A 140 -9.16 11.60 14.94
N ASP A 141 -9.74 12.38 14.03
CA ASP A 141 -9.09 12.76 12.77
C ASP A 141 -8.28 14.06 12.98
N ARG A 142 -7.20 13.96 13.77
CA ARG A 142 -6.36 15.13 14.06
C ARG A 142 -5.82 15.68 12.74
N ASN A 143 -5.85 17.01 12.61
CA ASN A 143 -5.39 17.73 11.43
C ASN A 143 -6.11 17.36 10.12
N ASN A 144 -7.27 16.69 10.18
CA ASN A 144 -8.01 16.18 9.02
C ASN A 144 -7.13 15.27 8.12
N ALA A 145 -6.32 14.40 8.72
CA ALA A 145 -5.42 13.49 8.01
C ALA A 145 -6.19 12.65 6.99
N GLY A 146 -7.29 12.00 7.40
CA GLY A 146 -8.14 11.20 6.50
C GLY A 146 -8.60 12.00 5.29
N LYS A 147 -9.17 13.20 5.51
CA LYS A 147 -9.62 14.07 4.41
C LYS A 147 -8.47 14.52 3.50
N LYS A 148 -7.31 14.84 4.06
CA LYS A 148 -6.12 15.21 3.28
C LYS A 148 -5.68 14.05 2.41
N LEU A 149 -5.57 12.85 2.97
CA LEU A 149 -5.18 11.66 2.24
C LEU A 149 -6.12 11.37 1.07
N HIS A 150 -7.45 11.42 1.30
CA HIS A 150 -8.44 11.26 0.24
C HIS A 150 -8.30 12.31 -0.87
N ALA A 151 -8.12 13.58 -0.50
CA ALA A 151 -7.93 14.65 -1.46
C ALA A 151 -6.65 14.44 -2.29
N LYS A 152 -5.55 14.02 -1.65
CA LYS A 152 -4.27 13.74 -2.30
C LYS A 152 -4.38 12.55 -3.26
N ALA A 153 -4.99 11.45 -2.84
CA ALA A 153 -5.25 10.29 -3.69
C ALA A 153 -6.14 10.64 -4.88
N THR A 154 -7.21 11.41 -4.65
CA THR A 154 -8.11 11.88 -5.73
C THR A 154 -7.34 12.69 -6.77
N LEU A 155 -6.54 13.66 -6.31
CA LEU A 155 -5.71 14.46 -7.20
C LEU A 155 -4.70 13.59 -7.98
N TYR A 156 -4.02 12.67 -7.29
CA TYR A 156 -3.05 11.75 -7.88
C TYR A 156 -3.64 10.94 -9.04
N PHE A 157 -4.84 10.37 -8.85
CA PHE A 157 -5.50 9.57 -9.90
C PHE A 157 -6.27 10.41 -10.92
N SER A 158 -6.62 11.67 -10.62
CA SER A 158 -7.20 12.58 -11.61
C SER A 158 -6.17 13.14 -12.59
N ASP A 159 -4.94 13.36 -12.11
CA ASP A 159 -3.79 13.83 -12.89
C ASP A 159 -2.86 12.65 -13.24
N PHE A 160 -3.46 11.48 -13.49
CA PHE A 160 -2.74 10.22 -13.75
C PHE A 160 -1.97 10.19 -15.08
N SER A 161 -1.58 11.35 -15.60
CA SER A 161 -0.40 11.50 -16.46
C SER A 161 0.92 11.24 -15.73
N ALA A 162 0.90 11.14 -14.39
CA ALA A 162 2.08 10.96 -13.53
C ALA A 162 2.85 9.63 -13.69
N GLN A 163 2.40 8.70 -14.54
CA GLN A 163 3.18 7.54 -14.96
C GLN A 163 4.15 7.91 -16.08
N ASP A 164 5.19 8.67 -15.76
CA ASP A 164 6.34 8.89 -16.66
C ASP A 164 7.04 7.58 -17.12
N LYS A 165 6.51 6.40 -16.73
CA LYS A 165 6.93 5.07 -17.14
C LYS A 165 5.87 4.46 -18.07
N PRO A 166 6.22 4.08 -19.30
CA PRO A 166 5.29 3.38 -20.18
C PRO A 166 4.88 2.05 -19.54
N PRO A 167 3.63 1.59 -19.74
CA PRO A 167 3.22 0.24 -19.35
C PRO A 167 4.19 -0.79 -19.93
N LEU A 168 4.57 -1.77 -19.10
CA LEU A 168 5.42 -2.84 -19.57
C LEU A 168 4.68 -3.67 -20.63
N GLY A 169 5.34 -3.95 -21.76
CA GLY A 169 4.77 -4.80 -22.81
C GLY A 169 4.51 -6.24 -22.32
N PRO A 170 3.65 -7.01 -23.00
CA PRO A 170 3.30 -8.37 -22.58
C PRO A 170 4.53 -9.30 -22.53
N LEU A 171 4.52 -10.25 -21.60
CA LEU A 171 5.54 -11.30 -21.52
C LEU A 171 5.39 -12.27 -22.69
N SER A 172 6.50 -12.60 -23.36
CA SER A 172 6.50 -13.56 -24.47
C SER A 172 6.61 -15.01 -23.99
N LYS A 173 7.37 -15.25 -22.90
CA LYS A 173 7.55 -16.56 -22.26
C LYS A 173 8.16 -16.41 -20.87
N LEU A 174 8.01 -17.45 -20.04
CA LEU A 174 8.80 -17.71 -18.84
C LEU A 174 9.59 -19.01 -19.03
N LYS A 175 10.82 -19.07 -18.53
CA LYS A 175 11.69 -20.25 -18.65
C LYS A 175 11.44 -21.23 -17.50
N SER A 176 11.29 -20.71 -16.29
CA SER A 176 11.02 -21.48 -15.08
C SER A 176 9.58 -21.95 -15.01
N LYS A 177 9.39 -23.13 -14.41
CA LYS A 177 8.08 -23.67 -14.02
C LYS A 177 7.86 -23.70 -12.50
N GLU A 178 8.80 -23.13 -11.76
CA GLU A 178 8.81 -23.08 -10.29
C GLU A 178 8.79 -21.63 -9.82
N SER A 179 8.15 -21.38 -8.67
CA SER A 179 7.92 -20.03 -8.12
C SER A 179 9.19 -19.18 -8.02
N LEU A 180 10.25 -19.68 -7.39
CA LEU A 180 11.51 -18.93 -7.25
C LEU A 180 12.10 -18.53 -8.60
N GLY A 181 12.10 -19.43 -9.59
CA GLY A 181 12.63 -19.11 -10.91
C GLY A 181 11.77 -18.07 -11.63
N VAL A 182 10.44 -18.13 -11.47
CA VAL A 182 9.54 -17.09 -12.00
C VAL A 182 9.80 -15.75 -11.32
N MET A 183 9.89 -15.70 -9.99
CA MET A 183 10.21 -14.47 -9.26
C MET A 183 11.55 -13.88 -9.71
N ARG A 184 12.59 -14.72 -9.92
CA ARG A 184 13.90 -14.30 -10.45
C ARG A 184 13.81 -13.71 -11.85
N GLU A 185 13.06 -14.33 -12.74
CA GLU A 185 12.85 -13.81 -14.10
C GLU A 185 12.13 -12.47 -14.10
N LEU A 186 11.11 -12.29 -13.25
CA LEU A 186 10.39 -11.02 -13.14
C LEU A 186 11.23 -9.92 -12.47
N LEU A 187 12.22 -10.30 -11.66
CA LEU A 187 13.15 -9.40 -10.97
C LEU A 187 14.46 -9.17 -11.74
N SER A 188 14.72 -9.78 -12.91
CA SER A 188 16.05 -9.72 -13.55
C SER A 188 16.47 -8.29 -13.86
N ASP A 189 15.58 -7.55 -14.52
CA ASP A 189 15.78 -6.18 -15.01
C ASP A 189 14.79 -5.19 -14.36
N SER A 190 14.28 -5.54 -13.18
CA SER A 190 13.31 -4.75 -12.43
C SER A 190 13.83 -4.46 -11.03
N PRO A 191 13.64 -3.22 -10.51
CA PRO A 191 13.95 -2.92 -9.12
C PRO A 191 12.99 -3.59 -8.15
N GLY A 192 11.82 -4.04 -8.61
CA GLY A 192 10.90 -4.75 -7.74
C GLY A 192 9.86 -5.63 -8.41
N LEU A 193 9.08 -6.30 -7.59
CA LEU A 193 8.02 -7.23 -7.98
C LEU A 193 6.84 -7.04 -7.03
N VAL A 194 5.63 -6.96 -7.58
CA VAL A 194 4.40 -6.91 -6.78
C VAL A 194 3.74 -8.28 -6.80
N ILE A 195 3.65 -8.91 -5.64
CA ILE A 195 3.00 -10.19 -5.44
C ILE A 195 1.62 -9.98 -4.86
N GLY A 196 0.60 -10.34 -5.64
CA GLY A 196 -0.80 -10.33 -5.27
C GLY A 196 -1.26 -11.66 -4.68
N GLU A 197 -2.21 -11.59 -3.75
CA GLU A 197 -2.85 -12.76 -3.16
C GLU A 197 -4.35 -12.55 -2.88
N ALA A 198 -5.08 -13.64 -2.65
CA ALA A 198 -6.26 -13.59 -1.80
C ALA A 198 -5.80 -13.78 -0.35
N HIS A 199 -6.27 -12.98 0.61
CA HIS A 199 -5.77 -13.04 2.00
C HIS A 199 -5.88 -14.43 2.65
N SER A 200 -6.86 -15.23 2.22
CA SER A 200 -7.07 -16.62 2.64
C SER A 200 -6.07 -17.62 2.02
N SER A 201 -5.33 -17.23 0.98
CA SER A 201 -4.46 -18.13 0.21
C SER A 201 -3.27 -18.57 1.05
N VAL A 202 -2.98 -19.87 1.07
CA VAL A 202 -1.80 -20.42 1.75
C VAL A 202 -0.60 -20.41 0.83
N ALA A 203 -0.79 -20.63 -0.48
CA ALA A 203 0.29 -20.81 -1.44
C ALA A 203 1.21 -19.57 -1.53
N SER A 204 0.64 -18.36 -1.56
CA SER A 204 1.42 -17.12 -1.64
C SER A 204 2.41 -16.98 -0.46
N LYS A 205 1.92 -17.17 0.76
CA LYS A 205 2.72 -17.14 1.99
C LYS A 205 3.73 -18.29 2.02
N ARG A 206 3.33 -19.50 1.63
CA ARG A 206 4.20 -20.67 1.56
C ARG A 206 5.38 -20.43 0.63
N GLU A 207 5.13 -19.98 -0.59
CA GLU A 207 6.18 -19.74 -1.58
C GLU A 207 7.12 -18.61 -1.15
N LEU A 208 6.60 -17.52 -0.57
CA LEU A 208 7.45 -16.47 -0.01
C LEU A 208 8.32 -16.97 1.15
N ILE A 209 7.74 -17.67 2.13
CA ILE A 209 8.47 -18.21 3.28
C ILE A 209 9.60 -19.14 2.83
N LYS A 210 9.31 -20.09 1.93
CA LYS A 210 10.29 -21.08 1.45
C LYS A 210 11.44 -20.44 0.67
N ASN A 211 11.16 -19.38 -0.08
CA ASN A 211 12.11 -18.78 -1.01
C ASN A 211 12.78 -17.50 -0.46
N MET A 212 12.41 -17.03 0.73
CA MET A 212 12.87 -15.75 1.30
C MET A 212 14.40 -15.60 1.33
N LYS A 213 15.12 -16.64 1.75
CA LYS A 213 16.60 -16.62 1.78
C LYS A 213 17.21 -16.55 0.39
N SER A 214 16.63 -17.23 -0.59
CA SER A 214 17.09 -17.18 -1.98
C SER A 214 16.83 -15.80 -2.58
N LEU A 215 15.65 -15.22 -2.34
CA LEU A 215 15.34 -13.85 -2.75
C LEU A 215 16.34 -12.84 -2.14
N LYS A 216 16.72 -12.99 -0.87
CA LYS A 216 17.78 -12.19 -0.25
C LYS A 216 19.10 -12.32 -1.01
N ALA A 217 19.52 -13.55 -1.30
CA ALA A 217 20.75 -13.82 -2.04
C ALA A 217 20.72 -13.23 -3.46
N ASP A 218 19.54 -13.11 -4.06
CA ASP A 218 19.34 -12.48 -5.37
C ASP A 218 19.21 -10.94 -5.29
N GLY A 219 19.48 -10.34 -4.13
CA GLY A 219 19.53 -8.89 -3.93
C GLY A 219 18.22 -8.25 -3.47
N VAL A 220 17.20 -9.02 -3.09
CA VAL A 220 15.99 -8.47 -2.45
C VAL A 220 16.34 -8.05 -1.02
N THR A 221 16.10 -6.79 -0.70
CA THR A 221 16.44 -6.19 0.60
C THR A 221 15.21 -5.82 1.44
N THR A 222 14.09 -5.54 0.78
CA THR A 222 12.87 -5.06 1.42
C THR A 222 11.65 -5.85 0.96
N LEU A 223 10.84 -6.27 1.93
CA LEU A 223 9.48 -6.79 1.75
C LEU A 223 8.48 -5.72 2.20
N TYR A 224 7.75 -5.13 1.26
CA TYR A 224 6.62 -4.25 1.56
C TYR A 224 5.36 -5.06 1.79
N MET A 225 4.54 -4.73 2.79
CA MET A 225 3.34 -5.52 3.14
C MET A 225 2.11 -4.65 3.39
N GLU A 226 1.01 -4.94 2.70
CA GLU A 226 -0.32 -4.34 2.98
C GLU A 226 -0.82 -4.67 4.38
N HIS A 227 -0.56 -5.89 4.85
CA HIS A 227 -1.27 -6.45 6.01
C HIS A 227 -0.93 -5.80 7.37
N LEU A 228 -0.10 -4.75 7.36
CA LEU A 228 0.37 -4.01 8.52
C LEU A 228 0.11 -2.51 8.30
N CYS A 229 -0.40 -1.84 9.34
CA CYS A 229 -0.45 -0.39 9.42
C CYS A 229 0.89 0.19 9.95
N ALA A 230 1.44 1.21 9.28
CA ALA A 230 2.70 1.86 9.63
C ALA A 230 2.63 2.58 10.98
N ASP A 231 1.55 3.31 11.22
CA ASP A 231 1.27 4.05 12.44
C ASP A 231 0.97 3.14 13.63
N SER A 232 0.40 1.95 13.42
CA SER A 232 0.12 1.00 14.50
C SER A 232 1.25 0.01 14.80
N HIS A 233 1.96 -0.46 13.79
CA HIS A 233 2.87 -1.61 13.93
C HIS A 233 4.31 -1.30 13.53
N GLY A 234 4.57 -0.22 12.78
CA GLY A 234 5.86 0.03 12.14
C GLY A 234 7.03 0.05 13.12
N LYS A 235 6.87 0.75 14.25
CA LYS A 235 7.91 0.79 15.29
C LYS A 235 8.20 -0.59 15.89
N ALA A 236 7.17 -1.30 16.34
CA ALA A 236 7.35 -2.61 16.97
C ALA A 236 7.91 -3.66 15.99
N LEU A 237 7.52 -3.57 14.72
CA LEU A 237 8.05 -4.40 13.64
C LEU A 237 9.54 -4.12 13.41
N ASP A 238 9.93 -2.85 13.25
CA ASP A 238 11.32 -2.47 13.00
C ASP A 238 12.23 -2.85 14.19
N ASP A 239 11.80 -2.59 15.42
CA ASP A 239 12.50 -3.02 16.63
C ASP A 239 12.65 -4.55 16.66
N TYR A 240 11.59 -5.29 16.33
CA TYR A 240 11.62 -6.75 16.24
C TYR A 240 12.60 -7.22 15.17
N LEU A 241 12.61 -6.65 13.97
CA LEU A 241 13.50 -7.05 12.88
C LEU A 241 14.97 -6.82 13.23
N LYS A 242 15.28 -5.69 13.88
CA LYS A 242 16.65 -5.30 14.32
C LYS A 242 17.17 -6.06 15.54
N ALA A 243 16.27 -6.61 16.35
CA ALA A 243 16.66 -7.40 17.52
C ALA A 243 17.54 -8.62 17.13
N PRO A 244 18.34 -9.18 18.04
CA PRO A 244 19.11 -10.40 17.78
C PRO A 244 18.25 -11.54 17.20
N LYS A 245 18.90 -12.45 16.46
CA LYS A 245 18.24 -13.65 15.95
C LYS A 245 17.72 -14.48 17.14
N GLY A 246 16.49 -14.97 17.02
CA GLY A 246 15.84 -15.74 18.09
C GLY A 246 15.13 -14.88 19.14
N SER A 247 15.25 -13.55 19.12
CA SER A 247 14.41 -12.68 19.96
C SER A 247 12.92 -12.95 19.71
N PRO A 248 12.09 -13.00 20.76
CA PRO A 248 10.65 -13.22 20.61
C PRO A 248 10.00 -12.03 19.89
N MET A 249 8.97 -12.32 19.10
CA MET A 249 8.13 -11.28 18.52
C MET A 249 7.32 -10.61 19.63
N PRO A 250 7.20 -9.27 19.65
CA PRO A 250 6.35 -8.56 20.61
C PRO A 250 4.92 -9.13 20.60
N ALA A 251 4.34 -9.31 21.79
CA ALA A 251 3.05 -10.00 21.96
C ALA A 251 1.95 -9.37 21.10
N ARG A 252 1.83 -8.03 21.12
CA ARG A 252 0.87 -7.31 20.30
C ARG A 252 1.07 -7.51 18.80
N LEU A 253 2.30 -7.41 18.30
CA LEU A 253 2.60 -7.62 16.89
C LEU A 253 2.21 -9.05 16.47
N LYS A 254 2.53 -10.05 17.29
CA LYS A 254 2.13 -11.43 17.05
C LYS A 254 0.60 -11.59 17.06
N ALA A 255 -0.09 -11.05 18.06
CA ALA A 255 -1.54 -11.12 18.17
C ALA A 255 -2.23 -10.51 16.95
N TYR A 256 -1.74 -9.38 16.45
CA TYR A 256 -2.24 -8.74 15.25
C TYR A 256 -2.01 -9.59 13.98
N LEU A 257 -0.83 -10.16 13.79
CA LEU A 257 -0.54 -11.03 12.63
C LEU A 257 -1.35 -12.35 12.66
N ASP A 258 -1.58 -12.89 13.86
CA ASP A 258 -2.45 -14.05 14.06
C ASP A 258 -3.93 -13.70 13.79
N MET A 259 -4.37 -12.50 14.18
CA MET A 259 -5.70 -11.97 13.85
C MET A 259 -5.88 -11.81 12.34
N GLN A 260 -4.90 -11.23 11.64
CA GLN A 260 -4.90 -11.14 10.17
C GLN A 260 -4.98 -12.53 9.53
N THR A 261 -4.34 -13.53 10.12
CA THR A 261 -4.44 -14.90 9.61
C THR A 261 -5.84 -15.46 9.81
N ARG A 262 -6.39 -15.38 11.04
CA ARG A 262 -7.71 -15.94 11.40
C ARG A 262 -8.86 -15.25 10.67
N GLY A 263 -8.84 -13.92 10.59
CA GLY A 263 -9.90 -13.12 9.97
C GLY A 263 -10.08 -13.38 8.48
N ASN A 264 -9.06 -13.96 7.83
CA ASN A 264 -9.08 -14.32 6.42
C ASN A 264 -9.30 -15.82 6.17
N LEU A 265 -9.53 -16.63 7.21
CA LEU A 265 -9.88 -18.03 7.02
C LEU A 265 -11.34 -18.18 6.61
N GLY A 266 -11.60 -19.10 5.69
CA GLY A 266 -12.96 -19.56 5.44
C GLY A 266 -13.55 -20.28 6.66
N ILE A 267 -14.87 -20.26 6.78
CA ILE A 267 -15.60 -20.92 7.88
C ILE A 267 -15.14 -22.38 8.02
N GLY A 268 -14.79 -22.79 9.25
CA GLY A 268 -14.38 -24.15 9.57
C GLY A 268 -12.94 -24.52 9.17
N LYS A 269 -12.16 -23.59 8.62
CA LYS A 269 -10.74 -23.84 8.29
C LYS A 269 -9.83 -23.55 9.48
N VAL A 270 -8.75 -24.33 9.58
CA VAL A 270 -7.67 -24.13 10.56
C VAL A 270 -6.54 -23.33 9.89
N ALA A 271 -5.89 -22.46 10.66
CA ALA A 271 -4.75 -21.70 10.19
C ALA A 271 -3.60 -22.62 9.75
N SER A 272 -3.05 -22.37 8.56
CA SER A 272 -1.85 -23.05 8.08
C SER A 272 -0.61 -22.60 8.87
N GLU A 273 0.44 -23.43 8.87
CA GLU A 273 1.78 -23.02 9.30
C GLU A 273 2.33 -21.86 8.44
N TYR A 274 1.87 -21.72 7.19
CA TYR A 274 2.23 -20.62 6.30
C TYR A 274 1.24 -19.46 6.50
N ASN A 275 1.58 -18.58 7.43
CA ASN A 275 0.74 -17.47 7.89
C ASN A 275 1.56 -16.18 7.99
N PHE A 276 0.93 -15.06 8.33
CA PHE A 276 1.62 -13.76 8.40
C PHE A 276 2.70 -13.72 9.50
N THR A 277 2.47 -14.39 10.63
CA THR A 277 3.44 -14.51 11.72
C THR A 277 4.71 -15.25 11.27
N THR A 278 4.56 -16.39 10.59
CA THR A 278 5.70 -17.15 10.06
C THR A 278 6.38 -16.46 8.88
N LEU A 279 5.64 -15.70 8.08
CA LEU A 279 6.19 -14.86 7.00
C LEU A 279 7.12 -13.77 7.54
N ILE A 280 6.70 -13.01 8.55
CA ILE A 280 7.54 -11.98 9.18
C ILE A 280 8.78 -12.59 9.83
N ARG A 281 8.65 -13.77 10.46
CA ARG A 281 9.80 -14.49 11.02
C ARG A 281 10.77 -14.92 9.92
N ALA A 282 10.29 -15.44 8.79
CA ALA A 282 11.12 -15.81 7.65
C ALA A 282 11.87 -14.60 7.07
N ALA A 283 11.21 -13.45 6.96
CA ALA A 283 11.85 -12.19 6.54
C ALA A 283 12.97 -11.76 7.51
N LYS A 284 12.71 -11.81 8.82
CA LYS A 284 13.73 -11.56 9.86
C LYS A 284 14.91 -12.52 9.73
N ASP A 285 14.65 -13.82 9.62
CA ASP A 285 15.68 -14.85 9.54
C ASP A 285 16.53 -14.77 8.27
N ALA A 286 15.96 -14.23 7.19
CA ALA A 286 16.67 -13.93 5.95
C ALA A 286 17.37 -12.56 5.96
N GLY A 287 17.12 -11.71 6.97
CA GLY A 287 17.69 -10.36 7.05
C GLY A 287 17.10 -9.38 6.03
N LEU A 288 15.80 -9.48 5.73
CA LEU A 288 15.06 -8.47 4.99
C LEU A 288 14.50 -7.41 5.94
N HIS A 289 14.42 -6.18 5.45
CA HIS A 289 13.53 -5.18 6.04
C HIS A 289 12.08 -5.53 5.68
N VAL A 290 11.15 -5.25 6.59
CA VAL A 290 9.72 -5.30 6.29
C VAL A 290 9.12 -3.93 6.52
N VAL A 291 8.43 -3.41 5.51
CA VAL A 291 7.86 -2.06 5.54
C VAL A 291 6.35 -2.13 5.34
N PRO A 292 5.55 -1.61 6.29
CA PRO A 292 4.09 -1.55 6.15
C PRO A 292 3.64 -0.63 4.99
N LEU A 293 2.60 -1.05 4.26
CA LEU A 293 1.98 -0.31 3.16
C LEU A 293 0.58 0.21 3.47
N ASP A 294 0.08 0.01 4.68
CA ASP A 294 -1.15 0.64 5.16
C ASP A 294 -0.87 1.62 6.31
N THR A 295 -1.89 2.38 6.67
CA THR A 295 -2.07 3.09 7.93
C THR A 295 -3.45 2.74 8.50
N ALA A 296 -3.74 3.07 9.75
CA ALA A 296 -5.09 2.92 10.28
C ALA A 296 -6.12 3.63 9.38
N LYS A 297 -5.78 4.80 8.83
CA LYS A 297 -6.65 5.58 7.94
C LYS A 297 -6.84 4.96 6.55
N THR A 298 -5.79 4.44 5.91
CA THR A 298 -5.99 3.72 4.63
C THR A 298 -6.81 2.45 4.86
N TYR A 299 -6.63 1.78 6.00
CA TYR A 299 -7.35 0.54 6.31
C TYR A 299 -8.84 0.79 6.58
N GLU A 300 -9.20 1.90 7.25
CA GLU A 300 -10.60 2.33 7.48
C GLU A 300 -11.40 2.47 6.18
N THR A 301 -10.77 2.85 5.07
CA THR A 301 -11.46 2.96 3.76
C THR A 301 -12.01 1.64 3.23
N SER A 302 -11.62 0.50 3.83
CA SER A 302 -12.24 -0.80 3.55
C SER A 302 -13.74 -0.82 3.89
N LEU A 303 -14.20 0.07 4.77
CA LEU A 303 -15.60 0.26 5.12
C LEU A 303 -16.39 1.08 4.06
N GLU A 304 -15.68 1.79 3.17
CA GLU A 304 -16.26 2.71 2.19
C GLU A 304 -16.46 2.07 0.80
N GLY A 305 -15.93 0.86 0.58
CA GLY A 305 -16.05 0.10 -0.67
C GLY A 305 -14.81 0.14 -1.56
N GLY A 306 -14.84 -0.67 -2.64
CA GLY A 306 -13.66 -1.11 -3.38
C GLY A 306 -12.84 0.00 -4.03
N GLU A 307 -13.46 0.88 -4.83
CA GLU A 307 -12.71 1.89 -5.60
C GLU A 307 -11.98 2.88 -4.68
N THR A 308 -12.63 3.35 -3.61
CA THR A 308 -12.03 4.25 -2.63
C THR A 308 -10.84 3.61 -1.93
N ARG A 309 -11.00 2.37 -1.48
CA ARG A 309 -9.91 1.59 -0.86
C ARG A 309 -8.73 1.41 -1.80
N PHE A 310 -8.97 1.07 -3.07
CA PHE A 310 -7.90 0.95 -4.07
C PHE A 310 -7.19 2.28 -4.29
N LYS A 311 -7.91 3.39 -4.48
CA LYS A 311 -7.31 4.71 -4.69
C LYS A 311 -6.48 5.15 -3.49
N VAL A 312 -7.06 5.13 -2.29
CA VAL A 312 -6.42 5.69 -1.10
C VAL A 312 -5.18 4.87 -0.69
N MET A 313 -5.29 3.54 -0.68
CA MET A 313 -4.17 2.67 -0.34
C MET A 313 -3.08 2.69 -1.42
N ASN A 314 -3.43 2.50 -2.69
CA ASN A 314 -2.43 2.42 -3.76
C ASN A 314 -1.63 3.73 -3.85
N TYR A 315 -2.28 4.89 -3.65
CA TYR A 315 -1.59 6.18 -3.55
C TYR A 315 -0.59 6.20 -2.40
N TYR A 316 -1.03 5.90 -1.17
CA TYR A 316 -0.15 5.92 0.00
C TYR A 316 1.02 4.95 -0.15
N ALA A 317 0.74 3.70 -0.54
CA ALA A 317 1.73 2.66 -0.73
C ALA A 317 2.74 3.01 -1.83
N ALA A 318 2.29 3.60 -2.96
CA ALA A 318 3.18 4.01 -4.02
C ALA A 318 4.12 5.16 -3.61
N GLU A 319 3.59 6.17 -2.89
CA GLU A 319 4.42 7.24 -2.32
C GLU A 319 5.38 6.70 -1.26
N LYS A 320 4.94 5.74 -0.44
CA LYS A 320 5.77 5.08 0.57
C LYS A 320 6.97 4.40 -0.07
N ILE A 321 6.74 3.53 -1.07
CA ILE A 321 7.82 2.82 -1.79
C ILE A 321 8.73 3.82 -2.52
N ARG A 322 8.16 4.86 -3.14
CA ARG A 322 8.94 5.91 -3.83
C ARG A 322 9.85 6.67 -2.87
N LEU A 323 9.39 6.97 -1.66
CA LEU A 323 10.15 7.75 -0.69
C LEU A 323 11.12 6.91 0.16
N ASP A 324 10.83 5.61 0.34
CA ASP A 324 11.64 4.69 1.14
C ASP A 324 13.00 4.38 0.49
N GLN A 325 13.09 4.42 -0.84
CA GLN A 325 14.35 4.25 -1.61
C GLN A 325 15.17 3.03 -1.13
N PRO A 326 14.63 1.80 -1.31
CA PRO A 326 15.27 0.60 -0.79
C PRO A 326 16.67 0.39 -1.39
N ALA A 327 17.61 -0.08 -0.57
CA ALA A 327 19.02 -0.23 -0.95
C ALA A 327 19.28 -1.30 -2.03
N GLY A 328 18.31 -2.19 -2.26
CA GLY A 328 18.38 -3.22 -3.30
C GLY A 328 17.00 -3.46 -3.92
N LYS A 329 16.80 -4.65 -4.48
CA LYS A 329 15.51 -5.03 -5.03
C LYS A 329 14.47 -5.12 -3.92
N TRP A 330 13.21 -4.97 -4.28
CA TRP A 330 12.11 -5.08 -3.33
C TRP A 330 10.99 -5.98 -3.85
N VAL A 331 10.24 -6.55 -2.91
CA VAL A 331 9.00 -7.28 -3.19
C VAL A 331 7.89 -6.61 -2.41
N ALA A 332 6.75 -6.33 -3.04
CA ALA A 332 5.53 -5.94 -2.33
C ALA A 332 4.59 -7.15 -2.25
N PHE A 333 4.02 -7.40 -1.08
CA PHE A 333 3.05 -8.47 -0.85
C PHE A 333 1.72 -7.85 -0.40
N VAL A 334 0.72 -7.96 -1.27
CA VAL A 334 -0.54 -7.23 -1.16
C VAL A 334 -1.71 -8.09 -1.64
N GLY A 335 -2.94 -7.70 -1.31
CA GLY A 335 -4.15 -8.21 -1.91
C GLY A 335 -4.14 -8.02 -3.43
N SER A 336 -4.66 -8.99 -4.16
CA SER A 336 -4.61 -9.03 -5.64
C SER A 336 -5.17 -7.77 -6.31
N GLY A 337 -6.18 -7.13 -5.73
CA GLY A 337 -6.75 -5.85 -6.21
C GLY A 337 -5.81 -4.64 -6.10
N HIS A 338 -4.82 -4.70 -5.21
CA HIS A 338 -3.77 -3.68 -5.08
C HIS A 338 -2.55 -3.99 -5.97
N ALA A 339 -2.39 -5.25 -6.41
CA ALA A 339 -1.21 -5.70 -7.12
C ALA A 339 -1.13 -5.17 -8.57
N ALA A 340 -2.25 -5.25 -9.28
CA ALA A 340 -2.42 -4.80 -10.67
C ALA A 340 -3.72 -3.99 -10.81
N THR A 341 -3.96 -3.40 -11.98
CA THR A 341 -5.17 -2.60 -12.24
C THR A 341 -6.43 -3.39 -11.91
N CYS A 342 -7.28 -2.82 -11.06
CA CYS A 342 -8.53 -3.40 -10.59
C CYS A 342 -9.62 -2.32 -10.58
N ASP A 343 -10.80 -2.60 -11.14
CA ASP A 343 -11.93 -1.66 -11.19
C ASP A 343 -11.56 -0.26 -11.73
N GLY A 344 -10.66 -0.21 -12.73
CA GLY A 344 -10.20 1.04 -13.34
C GLY A 344 -9.14 1.80 -12.54
N VAL A 345 -8.76 1.33 -11.36
CA VAL A 345 -7.71 1.93 -10.53
C VAL A 345 -6.37 1.20 -10.76
N PRO A 346 -5.31 1.90 -11.21
CA PRO A 346 -3.98 1.33 -11.36
C PRO A 346 -3.43 0.74 -10.04
N GLY A 347 -2.91 -0.48 -10.11
CA GLY A 347 -2.26 -1.17 -8.99
C GLY A 347 -0.78 -0.81 -8.85
N LEU A 348 -0.14 -1.27 -7.78
CA LEU A 348 1.26 -0.95 -7.47
C LEU A 348 2.23 -1.34 -8.58
N ALA A 349 1.97 -2.43 -9.31
CA ALA A 349 2.80 -2.84 -10.44
C ALA A 349 2.82 -1.76 -11.53
N GLN A 350 1.64 -1.23 -11.89
CA GLN A 350 1.53 -0.11 -12.83
C GLN A 350 2.19 1.14 -12.24
N LEU A 351 1.86 1.53 -11.00
CA LEU A 351 2.37 2.75 -10.37
C LEU A 351 3.91 2.82 -10.29
N HIS A 352 4.57 1.67 -10.17
CA HIS A 352 6.04 1.61 -10.14
C HIS A 352 6.68 1.21 -11.46
N GLY A 353 5.90 0.85 -12.49
CA GLY A 353 6.41 0.33 -13.75
C GLY A 353 7.18 -0.98 -13.57
N VAL A 354 6.65 -1.88 -12.75
CA VAL A 354 7.21 -3.21 -12.46
C VAL A 354 6.19 -4.30 -12.78
N ARG A 355 6.62 -5.58 -12.72
CA ARG A 355 5.74 -6.72 -12.98
C ARG A 355 4.86 -7.06 -11.77
N SER A 356 3.70 -7.61 -12.08
CA SER A 356 2.76 -8.20 -11.13
C SER A 356 2.78 -9.73 -11.22
N LEU A 357 2.73 -10.40 -10.07
CA LEU A 357 2.63 -11.84 -9.94
C LEU A 357 1.52 -12.17 -8.95
N ILE A 358 0.49 -12.90 -9.36
CA ILE A 358 -0.49 -13.45 -8.42
C ILE A 358 -0.10 -14.89 -8.08
N ILE A 359 -0.11 -15.24 -6.79
CA ILE A 359 0.05 -16.62 -6.33
C ILE A 359 -1.22 -17.00 -5.59
N ASP A 360 -1.89 -18.08 -6.01
CA ASP A 360 -3.16 -18.51 -5.43
C ASP A 360 -3.28 -20.01 -5.20
N ASP A 361 -4.42 -20.39 -4.61
CA ASP A 361 -4.75 -21.75 -4.19
C ASP A 361 -5.74 -22.44 -5.17
N PHE A 362 -5.92 -21.91 -6.38
CA PHE A 362 -6.91 -22.40 -7.35
C PHE A 362 -6.34 -23.43 -8.33
N GLY A 363 -5.13 -23.92 -8.09
CA GLY A 363 -4.46 -24.88 -8.97
C GLY A 363 -4.97 -26.30 -8.80
N ALA A 364 -4.76 -27.13 -9.81
CA ALA A 364 -5.15 -28.54 -9.78
C ALA A 364 -4.04 -29.46 -9.20
N LYS A 365 -2.80 -28.97 -9.12
CA LYS A 365 -1.59 -29.77 -8.83
C LYS A 365 -0.67 -29.09 -7.82
N SER A 366 0.23 -29.86 -7.23
CA SER A 366 1.24 -29.33 -6.30
C SER A 366 2.32 -28.48 -6.98
N ARG A 367 2.57 -28.71 -8.29
CA ARG A 367 3.30 -27.76 -9.13
C ARG A 367 2.32 -26.70 -9.65
N PRO A 368 2.76 -25.44 -9.81
CA PRO A 368 1.84 -24.39 -10.21
C PRO A 368 1.40 -24.55 -11.65
N ASP A 369 0.11 -24.33 -11.89
CA ASP A 369 -0.36 -23.95 -13.22
C ASP A 369 0.08 -22.49 -13.46
N ILE A 370 0.69 -22.22 -14.62
CA ILE A 370 1.29 -20.91 -14.93
C ILE A 370 0.52 -20.26 -16.06
N ASN A 371 0.01 -19.06 -15.81
CA ASN A 371 -0.62 -18.22 -16.82
C ASN A 371 0.13 -16.89 -16.95
N ILE A 372 0.50 -16.50 -18.17
CA ILE A 372 1.17 -15.22 -18.44
C ILE A 372 0.23 -14.28 -19.18
N ASN A 373 0.33 -12.99 -18.89
CA ASN A 373 -0.58 -11.94 -19.37
C ASN A 373 -2.05 -12.31 -19.10
N ALA A 374 -2.31 -12.80 -17.89
CA ALA A 374 -3.63 -13.29 -17.54
C ALA A 374 -4.65 -12.15 -17.63
N LYS A 375 -5.85 -12.47 -18.08
CA LYS A 375 -6.96 -11.52 -18.23
C LYS A 375 -8.12 -11.94 -17.35
N LYS A 376 -8.81 -10.96 -16.77
CA LYS A 376 -10.01 -11.18 -15.95
C LYS A 376 -9.77 -12.14 -14.79
N TYR A 377 -8.58 -12.09 -14.17
CA TYR A 377 -8.37 -12.76 -12.90
C TYR A 377 -9.34 -12.19 -11.86
N ALA A 378 -10.10 -13.07 -11.19
CA ALA A 378 -11.20 -12.68 -10.31
C ALA A 378 -12.15 -11.64 -10.96
N ASP A 379 -12.41 -11.81 -12.27
CA ASP A 379 -13.24 -10.96 -13.14
C ASP A 379 -12.78 -9.51 -13.34
N LYS A 380 -11.74 -9.06 -12.62
CA LYS A 380 -11.42 -7.63 -12.49
C LYS A 380 -9.96 -7.26 -12.74
N ILE A 381 -9.04 -8.23 -12.66
CA ILE A 381 -7.60 -7.96 -12.58
C ILE A 381 -6.88 -8.57 -13.79
N ASN A 382 -5.88 -7.86 -14.31
CA ASN A 382 -5.06 -8.33 -15.44
C ASN A 382 -3.57 -8.37 -15.04
N PRO A 383 -3.12 -9.40 -14.28
CA PRO A 383 -1.73 -9.51 -13.84
C PRO A 383 -0.82 -10.03 -14.95
N ASP A 384 0.49 -9.76 -14.84
CA ASP A 384 1.49 -10.27 -15.79
C ASP A 384 1.67 -11.79 -15.66
N VAL A 385 1.60 -12.34 -14.45
CA VAL A 385 1.74 -13.77 -14.19
C VAL A 385 0.77 -14.21 -13.10
N VAL A 386 0.19 -15.41 -13.24
CA VAL A 386 -0.54 -16.14 -12.18
C VAL A 386 0.11 -17.51 -11.99
N LEU A 387 0.40 -17.86 -10.74
CA LEU A 387 0.82 -19.19 -10.30
C LEU A 387 -0.26 -19.79 -9.41
N SER A 388 -0.93 -20.83 -9.89
CA SER A 388 -2.03 -21.46 -9.18
C SER A 388 -1.63 -22.82 -8.64
N TYR A 389 -1.73 -23.00 -7.32
CA TYR A 389 -1.34 -24.22 -6.61
C TYR A 389 -2.54 -24.97 -6.05
N LYS A 390 -2.44 -26.29 -5.99
CA LYS A 390 -3.27 -27.09 -5.07
C LYS A 390 -2.67 -27.00 -3.67
N VAL A 391 -3.47 -26.55 -2.70
CA VAL A 391 -3.11 -26.44 -1.28
C VAL A 391 -3.72 -27.58 -0.48
#